data_AF-A0A1F6GF49-F1
#
_entry.id   AF-A0A1F6GF49-F1
#
_cell.length_a   1.000
_cell.length_b   1.000
_cell.length_c   1.000
_cell.angle_alpha   90.00
_cell.angle_beta   90.00
_cell.angle_gamma   90.00
#
_symmetry.space_group_name_H-M   'P 1'
#
loop_
_entity.id
_entity.type
_entity.pdbx_description
1 polymer ?
#
loop_
_entity_poly.entity_id
_entity_poly.type
_entity_poly.pdbx_seq_one_letter_code
_entity_poly.pdbx_strand_id
1 'polypeptide(L)'
;MSVPVNLLKPDQRFWYAKLVLSAILADGEIDSAEVDFLRGVIGVVQAPELKANLMQYVQAKKPPEVNEPPSKIPDQVLAAIFAELILICISDHDFAEEEEAFLRKVADVMLLTEPFYRSMMAWLNEGLSWKKAQAELLPAELGINPGEVPLKDFDSEQKFWYAKLVIITLMLDGQVDEMELSFMKMAISFCEEDHQKKKLMAFVKNRLSPNLEEPYGFSRSQLVAVFVSILQIVTANESMTYKEQTYLKQLSDLCGFDKALFDRLINWATQGMNWKANKNGLIQRVRRKT
;
A
#
# COMPACT_ATOMS: atom_id res chain seq x y z
N MET A 1 7.55 8.07 -4.13
CA MET A 1 7.07 9.36 -3.55
C MET A 1 5.58 9.27 -3.32
N SER A 2 5.12 9.37 -2.07
CA SER A 2 3.71 9.67 -1.77
C SER A 2 3.34 11.03 -2.35
N VAL A 3 2.09 11.25 -2.77
CA VAL A 3 1.65 12.61 -3.11
C VAL A 3 2.02 13.50 -1.93
N PRO A 4 2.69 14.63 -2.16
CA PRO A 4 3.03 15.53 -1.09
C PRO A 4 1.77 16.30 -0.71
N VAL A 5 0.80 15.61 -0.09
CA VAL A 5 -0.48 16.14 0.38
C VAL A 5 -0.27 17.36 1.28
N ASN A 6 0.87 17.40 1.97
CA ASN A 6 1.32 18.53 2.76
C ASN A 6 1.55 19.82 1.94
N LEU A 7 1.87 19.71 0.65
CA LEU A 7 2.00 20.84 -0.28
C LEU A 7 0.65 21.33 -0.82
N LEU A 8 -0.43 20.56 -0.62
CA LEU A 8 -1.77 20.97 -1.02
C LEU A 8 -2.36 21.96 -0.01
N LYS A 9 -3.03 22.99 -0.52
CA LYS A 9 -3.87 23.91 0.25
C LYS A 9 -5.15 23.22 0.75
N PRO A 10 -5.86 23.79 1.75
CA PRO A 10 -7.06 23.15 2.30
C PRO A 10 -8.15 22.78 1.27
N ASP A 11 -8.41 23.64 0.29
CA ASP A 11 -9.34 23.39 -0.82
C ASP A 11 -8.85 22.25 -1.73
N GLN A 12 -7.56 22.24 -2.04
CA GLN A 12 -6.91 21.20 -2.84
C GLN A 12 -6.88 19.84 -2.13
N ARG A 13 -6.71 19.82 -0.80
CA ARG A 13 -6.78 18.62 0.03
C ARG A 13 -8.17 18.00 0.03
N PHE A 14 -9.21 18.84 0.09
CA PHE A 14 -10.59 18.35 0.00
C PHE A 14 -10.89 17.80 -1.39
N TRP A 15 -10.46 18.48 -2.46
CA TRP A 15 -10.58 17.97 -3.82
C TRP A 15 -9.82 16.64 -4.03
N TYR A 16 -8.60 16.55 -3.52
CA TYR A 16 -7.80 15.33 -3.54
C TYR A 16 -8.51 14.18 -2.81
N ALA A 17 -9.03 14.43 -1.61
CA ALA A 17 -9.77 13.44 -0.84
C ALA A 17 -11.00 12.94 -1.63
N LYS A 18 -11.74 13.84 -2.30
CA LYS A 18 -12.84 13.44 -3.18
C LYS A 18 -12.39 12.52 -4.30
N LEU A 19 -11.25 12.77 -4.95
CA LEU A 19 -10.74 11.90 -6.01
C LEU A 19 -10.40 10.50 -5.50
N VAL A 20 -9.72 10.43 -4.35
CA VAL A 20 -9.39 9.14 -3.73
C VAL A 20 -10.65 8.37 -3.35
N LEU A 21 -11.65 9.04 -2.77
CA LEU A 21 -12.96 8.45 -2.51
C LEU A 21 -13.66 7.97 -3.78
N SER A 22 -13.59 8.73 -4.87
CA SER A 22 -14.15 8.32 -6.16
C SER A 22 -13.42 7.12 -6.77
N ALA A 23 -12.11 6.98 -6.52
CA ALA A 23 -11.32 5.82 -6.97
C ALA A 23 -11.71 4.56 -6.21
N ILE A 24 -11.79 4.63 -4.87
CA ILE A 24 -12.19 3.51 -4.01
C ILE A 24 -13.63 3.10 -4.28
N LEU A 25 -14.52 4.07 -4.48
CA LEU A 25 -15.95 3.80 -4.74
C LEU A 25 -16.27 3.56 -6.22
N ALA A 26 -15.26 3.35 -7.07
CA ALA A 26 -15.47 3.18 -8.51
C ALA A 26 -16.22 1.88 -8.82
N ASP A 27 -15.92 0.80 -8.10
CA ASP A 27 -16.54 -0.52 -8.22
C ASP A 27 -17.81 -0.69 -7.33
N GLY A 28 -17.99 0.20 -6.35
CA GLY A 28 -19.14 0.23 -5.44
C GLY A 28 -19.00 -0.66 -4.19
N GLU A 29 -17.85 -1.31 -4.01
CA GLU A 29 -17.54 -2.09 -2.81
C GLU A 29 -16.61 -1.29 -1.88
N ILE A 30 -16.61 -1.66 -0.59
CA ILE A 30 -15.65 -1.12 0.38
C ILE A 30 -15.28 -2.26 1.30
N ASP A 31 -14.03 -2.70 1.26
CA ASP A 31 -13.50 -3.71 2.16
C ASP A 31 -12.98 -3.10 3.48
N SER A 32 -12.58 -3.96 4.42
CA SER A 32 -12.08 -3.49 5.72
C SER A 32 -10.75 -2.73 5.67
N ALA A 33 -9.88 -3.04 4.70
CA ALA A 33 -8.59 -2.37 4.53
C ALA A 33 -8.78 -0.96 3.93
N GLU A 34 -9.73 -0.81 3.02
CA GLU A 34 -10.12 0.46 2.42
C GLU A 34 -10.72 1.42 3.45
N VAL A 35 -11.42 0.92 4.48
CA VAL A 35 -11.94 1.77 5.57
C VAL A 35 -10.82 2.49 6.33
N ASP A 36 -9.71 1.81 6.64
CA ASP A 36 -8.59 2.44 7.35
C ASP A 36 -7.86 3.45 6.45
N PHE A 37 -7.72 3.14 5.17
CA PHE A 37 -7.18 4.08 4.18
C PHE A 37 -8.08 5.33 4.02
N LEU A 38 -9.40 5.14 3.92
CA LEU A 38 -10.39 6.21 3.88
C LEU A 38 -10.30 7.13 5.11
N ARG A 39 -10.09 6.58 6.31
CA ARG A 39 -9.87 7.40 7.51
C ARG A 39 -8.63 8.28 7.38
N GLY A 40 -7.54 7.75 6.82
CA GLY A 40 -6.33 8.52 6.54
C GLY A 40 -6.59 9.68 5.59
N VAL A 41 -7.26 9.39 4.47
CA VAL A 41 -7.64 10.37 3.43
C VAL A 41 -8.56 11.46 3.99
N ILE A 42 -9.56 11.09 4.79
CA ILE A 42 -10.45 12.05 5.45
C ILE A 42 -9.70 12.86 6.52
N GLY A 43 -8.70 12.26 7.18
CA GLY A 43 -7.85 12.91 8.17
C GLY A 43 -7.04 14.09 7.61
N VAL A 44 -6.70 14.06 6.32
CA VAL A 44 -5.99 15.13 5.61
C VAL A 44 -6.79 16.44 5.56
N VAL A 45 -8.11 16.34 5.50
CA VAL A 45 -9.03 17.48 5.46
C VAL A 45 -9.22 17.98 6.88
N GLN A 46 -8.96 19.25 7.19
CA GLN A 46 -9.02 19.73 8.58
C GLN A 46 -10.44 20.13 9.01
N ALA A 47 -11.23 20.67 8.08
CA ALA A 47 -12.53 21.26 8.37
C ALA A 47 -13.59 20.18 8.69
N PRO A 48 -14.23 20.20 9.89
CA PRO A 48 -15.18 19.17 10.31
C PRO A 48 -16.38 18.99 9.37
N GLU A 49 -16.89 20.08 8.81
CA GLU A 49 -18.01 20.07 7.86
C GLU A 49 -17.64 19.37 6.54
N LEU A 50 -16.42 19.54 6.07
CA LEU A 50 -15.92 18.86 4.87
C LEU A 50 -15.68 17.38 5.15
N LYS A 51 -15.17 17.01 6.32
CA LYS A 51 -15.08 15.60 6.75
C LYS A 51 -16.46 14.94 6.76
N ALA A 52 -17.46 15.63 7.33
CA ALA A 52 -18.83 15.12 7.36
C ALA A 52 -19.39 14.90 5.94
N ASN A 53 -19.07 15.79 5.00
CA ASN A 53 -19.44 15.62 3.60
C ASN A 53 -18.77 14.39 2.96
N LEU A 54 -17.48 14.16 3.21
CA LEU A 54 -16.79 12.96 2.71
C LEU A 54 -17.40 11.66 3.28
N MET A 55 -17.73 11.66 4.58
CA MET A 55 -18.37 10.52 5.23
C MET A 55 -19.75 10.19 4.65
N GLN A 56 -20.50 11.19 4.15
CA GLN A 56 -21.78 10.94 3.48
C GLN A 56 -21.62 10.12 2.20
N TYR A 57 -20.57 10.34 1.41
CA TYR A 57 -20.30 9.53 0.22
C TYR A 57 -19.98 8.07 0.56
N VAL A 58 -19.17 7.86 1.61
CA VAL A 58 -18.85 6.52 2.13
C VAL A 58 -20.12 5.79 2.57
N GLN A 59 -20.96 6.46 3.38
CA GLN A 59 -22.21 5.88 3.87
C GLN A 59 -23.21 5.58 2.74
N ALA A 60 -23.27 6.44 1.73
CA ALA A 60 -24.14 6.28 0.58
C ALA A 60 -23.59 5.31 -0.48
N LYS A 61 -22.34 4.83 -0.33
CA LYS A 61 -21.60 4.06 -1.34
C LYS A 61 -21.71 4.68 -2.74
N LYS A 62 -21.59 6.01 -2.79
CA LYS A 62 -21.74 6.77 -4.03
C LYS A 62 -20.47 7.58 -4.29
N PRO A 63 -19.79 7.39 -5.42
CA PRO A 63 -18.57 8.14 -5.71
C PRO A 63 -18.88 9.64 -5.79
N PRO A 64 -18.05 10.50 -5.19
CA PRO A 64 -18.12 11.94 -5.40
C PRO A 64 -17.95 12.31 -6.87
N GLU A 65 -18.46 13.47 -7.27
CA GLU A 65 -18.23 13.97 -8.62
C GLU A 65 -16.76 14.40 -8.80
N VAL A 66 -16.15 13.88 -9.88
CA VAL A 66 -14.81 14.25 -10.37
C VAL A 66 -14.90 15.59 -11.10
N ASN A 67 -14.31 16.62 -10.49
CA ASN A 67 -14.32 18.01 -10.96
C ASN A 67 -12.89 18.49 -11.26
N GLU A 68 -12.78 19.61 -11.98
CA GLU A 68 -11.51 20.29 -12.24
C GLU A 68 -10.74 20.62 -10.94
N PRO A 69 -9.40 20.58 -10.97
CA PRO A 69 -8.59 20.94 -9.81
C PRO A 69 -8.83 22.39 -9.39
N PRO A 70 -8.97 22.66 -8.07
CA PRO A 70 -9.01 24.02 -7.57
C PRO A 70 -7.64 24.70 -7.76
N SER A 71 -7.64 26.03 -7.77
CA SER A 71 -6.49 26.96 -7.88
C SER A 71 -5.09 26.38 -8.22
N LYS A 72 -4.51 26.75 -9.38
CA LYS A 72 -3.11 26.55 -9.84
C LYS A 72 -2.27 25.49 -9.08
N ILE A 73 -2.67 24.23 -9.13
CA ILE A 73 -1.84 23.09 -8.69
C ILE A 73 -0.73 22.89 -9.73
N PRO A 74 0.56 22.76 -9.34
CA PRO A 74 1.63 22.47 -10.29
C PRO A 74 1.38 21.17 -11.06
N ASP A 75 1.74 21.13 -12.34
CA ASP A 75 1.45 19.99 -13.20
C ASP A 75 2.08 18.68 -12.70
N GLN A 76 3.28 18.75 -12.12
CA GLN A 76 3.94 17.59 -11.51
C GLN A 76 3.17 17.05 -10.31
N VAL A 77 2.49 17.92 -9.55
CA VAL A 77 1.66 17.51 -8.41
C VAL A 77 0.38 16.85 -8.93
N LEU A 78 -0.23 17.37 -10.00
CA LEU A 78 -1.38 16.72 -10.66
C LEU A 78 -1.01 15.35 -11.22
N ALA A 79 0.15 15.23 -11.88
CA ALA A 79 0.65 13.96 -12.38
C ALA A 79 0.95 12.95 -11.25
N ALA A 80 1.49 13.42 -10.12
CA ALA A 80 1.71 12.58 -8.95
C ALA A 80 0.38 12.08 -8.34
N ILE A 81 -0.63 12.95 -8.27
CA ILE A 81 -1.99 12.56 -7.84
C ILE A 81 -2.57 11.52 -8.80
N PHE A 82 -2.43 11.72 -10.11
CA PHE A 82 -2.89 10.75 -11.10
C PHE A 82 -2.18 9.40 -10.95
N ALA A 83 -0.87 9.39 -10.72
CA ALA A 83 -0.11 8.17 -10.41
C ALA A 83 -0.62 7.47 -9.13
N GLU A 84 -0.98 8.21 -8.09
CA GLU A 84 -1.52 7.62 -6.86
C GLU A 84 -2.90 7.02 -7.07
N LEU A 85 -3.77 7.67 -7.84
CA LEU A 85 -5.08 7.12 -8.21
C LEU A 85 -4.93 5.81 -9.00
N ILE A 86 -3.96 5.73 -9.92
CA ILE A 86 -3.63 4.47 -10.60
C ILE A 86 -3.26 3.38 -9.60
N LEU A 87 -2.42 3.68 -8.60
CA LEU A 87 -2.01 2.67 -7.61
C LEU A 87 -3.19 2.18 -6.76
N ILE A 88 -4.17 3.04 -6.49
CA ILE A 88 -5.41 2.71 -5.78
C ILE A 88 -6.26 1.79 -6.67
N CYS A 89 -6.51 2.17 -7.93
CA CYS A 89 -7.33 1.42 -8.89
C CYS A 89 -6.71 0.11 -9.39
N ILE A 90 -5.54 -0.28 -8.92
CA ILE A 90 -4.98 -1.62 -9.22
C ILE A 90 -4.63 -2.35 -7.93
N SER A 91 -5.10 -1.85 -6.78
CA SER A 91 -4.69 -2.33 -5.46
C SER A 91 -5.17 -3.75 -5.17
N ASP A 92 -6.31 -4.13 -5.76
CA ASP A 92 -6.98 -5.43 -5.72
C ASP A 92 -6.52 -6.42 -6.83
N HIS A 93 -5.58 -5.99 -7.67
CA HIS A 93 -4.98 -6.75 -8.78
C HIS A 93 -5.89 -6.95 -10.00
N ASP A 94 -7.03 -6.27 -10.04
CA ASP A 94 -7.86 -6.13 -11.22
C ASP A 94 -7.81 -4.68 -11.74
N PHE A 95 -8.39 -4.45 -12.91
CA PHE A 95 -8.64 -3.12 -13.43
C PHE A 95 -9.90 -3.13 -14.29
N ALA A 96 -11.01 -2.73 -13.69
CA ALA A 96 -12.34 -2.82 -14.29
C ALA A 96 -12.62 -1.66 -15.28
N GLU A 97 -13.66 -1.82 -16.11
CA GLU A 97 -14.08 -0.78 -17.07
C GLU A 97 -14.49 0.52 -16.35
N GLU A 98 -15.08 0.41 -15.16
CA GLU A 98 -15.47 1.52 -14.30
C GLU A 98 -14.26 2.33 -13.82
N GLU A 99 -13.17 1.67 -13.46
CA GLU A 99 -11.92 2.30 -13.02
C GLU A 99 -11.20 2.95 -14.20
N GLU A 100 -11.23 2.32 -15.38
CA GLU A 100 -10.73 2.94 -16.62
C GLU A 100 -11.51 4.21 -16.96
N ALA A 101 -12.84 4.15 -16.90
CA ALA A 101 -13.70 5.30 -17.12
C ALA A 101 -13.45 6.42 -16.09
N PHE A 102 -13.24 6.04 -14.82
CA PHE A 102 -12.85 6.97 -13.76
C PHE A 102 -11.51 7.66 -14.07
N LEU A 103 -10.44 6.90 -14.33
CA LEU A 103 -9.12 7.46 -14.63
C LEU A 103 -9.15 8.31 -15.90
N ARG A 104 -9.93 7.93 -16.91
CA ARG A 104 -10.14 8.74 -18.11
C ARG A 104 -10.78 10.09 -17.74
N LYS A 105 -11.84 10.08 -16.94
CA LYS A 105 -12.51 11.31 -16.49
C LYS A 105 -11.56 12.20 -15.69
N VAL A 106 -10.76 11.62 -14.79
CA VAL A 106 -9.73 12.36 -14.04
C VAL A 106 -8.71 12.99 -14.97
N ALA A 107 -8.22 12.25 -15.97
CA ALA A 107 -7.26 12.75 -16.94
C ALA A 107 -7.82 13.93 -17.74
N ASP A 108 -9.10 13.88 -18.11
CA ASP A 108 -9.78 14.97 -18.82
C ASP A 108 -9.94 16.23 -17.96
N VAL A 109 -10.40 16.12 -16.70
CA VAL A 109 -10.53 17.31 -15.81
C VAL A 109 -9.19 17.88 -15.38
N MET A 110 -8.13 17.05 -15.34
CA MET A 110 -6.75 17.50 -15.15
C MET A 110 -6.13 18.05 -16.44
N LEU A 111 -6.83 17.99 -17.57
CA LEU A 111 -6.35 18.41 -18.89
C LEU A 111 -5.07 17.67 -19.33
N LEU A 112 -4.91 16.40 -18.95
CA LEU A 112 -3.76 15.60 -19.37
C LEU A 112 -3.82 15.36 -20.89
N THR A 113 -2.68 15.46 -21.56
CA THR A 113 -2.61 15.13 -22.99
C THR A 113 -2.75 13.62 -23.22
N GLU A 114 -3.33 13.24 -24.35
CA GLU A 114 -3.52 11.82 -24.71
C GLU A 114 -2.20 11.01 -24.70
N PRO A 115 -1.06 11.51 -25.22
CA PRO A 115 0.21 10.78 -25.13
C PRO A 115 0.67 10.55 -23.69
N PHE A 116 0.49 11.54 -22.80
CA PHE A 116 0.82 11.39 -21.39
C PHE A 116 -0.08 10.36 -20.71
N TYR A 117 -1.40 10.46 -20.90
CA TYR A 117 -2.36 9.47 -20.39
C TYR A 117 -2.00 8.05 -20.83
N ARG A 118 -1.72 7.83 -22.12
CA ARG A 118 -1.29 6.51 -22.64
C ARG A 118 0.00 6.00 -21.98
N SER A 119 0.93 6.90 -21.67
CA SER A 119 2.18 6.53 -21.00
C SER A 119 1.93 6.09 -19.55
N MET A 120 1.00 6.76 -18.86
CA MET A 120 0.54 6.37 -17.52
C MET A 120 -0.23 5.05 -17.55
N MET A 121 -1.07 4.81 -18.57
CA MET A 121 -1.78 3.53 -18.73
C MET A 121 -0.83 2.37 -19.08
N ALA A 122 0.23 2.61 -19.86
CA ALA A 122 1.27 1.60 -20.08
C ALA A 122 1.97 1.24 -18.75
N TRP A 123 2.31 2.24 -17.94
CA TRP A 123 2.86 2.03 -16.60
C TRP A 123 1.89 1.31 -15.66
N LEU A 124 0.58 1.61 -15.72
CA LEU A 124 -0.46 0.86 -14.99
C LEU A 124 -0.42 -0.63 -15.36
N ASN A 125 -0.41 -0.95 -16.65
CA ASN A 125 -0.41 -2.34 -17.14
C ASN A 125 0.85 -3.11 -16.73
N GLU A 126 2.02 -2.46 -16.70
CA GLU A 126 3.24 -3.06 -16.13
C GLU A 126 3.03 -3.42 -14.64
N GLY A 127 2.36 -2.54 -13.90
CA GLY A 127 2.00 -2.76 -12.49
C GLY A 127 1.06 -3.93 -12.27
N LEU A 128 0.00 -4.03 -13.09
CA LEU A 128 -0.91 -5.18 -13.08
C LEU A 128 -0.17 -6.48 -13.41
N SER A 129 0.72 -6.48 -14.40
CA SER A 129 1.52 -7.66 -14.73
C SER A 129 2.42 -8.08 -13.56
N TRP A 130 3.06 -7.12 -12.89
CA TRP A 130 3.89 -7.38 -11.70
C TRP A 130 3.07 -7.92 -10.53
N LYS A 131 1.87 -7.37 -10.30
CA LYS A 131 0.90 -7.84 -9.31
C LYS A 131 0.42 -9.26 -9.61
N LYS A 132 0.08 -9.57 -10.86
CA LYS A 132 -0.31 -10.92 -11.28
C LYS A 132 0.82 -11.93 -11.10
N ALA A 133 2.07 -11.54 -11.36
CA ALA A 133 3.24 -12.38 -11.09
C ALA A 133 3.43 -12.72 -9.60
N GLN A 134 2.84 -11.94 -8.67
CA GLN A 134 2.84 -12.29 -7.24
C GLN A 134 2.08 -13.60 -6.97
N ALA A 135 1.00 -13.87 -7.72
CA ALA A 135 0.24 -15.10 -7.58
C ALA A 135 1.09 -16.34 -7.91
N GLU A 136 2.11 -16.22 -8.78
CA GLU A 136 3.04 -17.31 -9.09
C GLU A 136 4.07 -17.58 -7.98
N LEU A 137 4.20 -16.66 -7.01
CA LEU A 137 5.03 -16.82 -5.82
C LEU A 137 4.26 -17.50 -4.69
N LEU A 138 2.94 -17.32 -4.65
CA LEU A 138 2.08 -17.83 -3.60
C LEU A 138 1.55 -19.23 -3.97
N PRO A 139 1.60 -20.21 -3.06
CA PRO A 139 1.02 -21.51 -3.34
C PRO A 139 -0.50 -21.43 -3.42
N ALA A 140 -1.07 -21.96 -4.50
CA ALA A 140 -2.51 -21.90 -4.78
C ALA A 140 -3.36 -22.56 -3.68
N GLU A 141 -2.79 -23.53 -2.93
CA GLU A 141 -3.49 -24.21 -1.84
C GLU A 141 -3.91 -23.30 -0.68
N LEU A 142 -3.32 -22.11 -0.54
CA LEU A 142 -3.69 -21.18 0.54
C LEU A 142 -5.03 -20.49 0.28
N GLY A 143 -5.49 -20.41 -0.98
CA GLY A 143 -6.74 -19.74 -1.34
C GLY A 143 -6.82 -18.29 -0.86
N ILE A 144 -5.67 -17.60 -0.79
CA ILE A 144 -5.55 -16.19 -0.39
C ILE A 144 -5.32 -15.32 -1.62
N ASN A 145 -5.75 -14.07 -1.54
CA ASN A 145 -5.43 -13.10 -2.59
C ASN A 145 -3.95 -12.71 -2.51
N PRO A 146 -3.32 -12.30 -3.63
CA PRO A 146 -1.92 -11.92 -3.59
C PRO A 146 -1.68 -10.68 -2.69
N GLY A 147 -0.83 -10.82 -1.68
CA GLY A 147 -0.58 -9.78 -0.67
C GLY A 147 -1.32 -9.99 0.65
N GLU A 148 -2.20 -10.99 0.74
CA GLU A 148 -2.80 -11.39 2.01
C GLU A 148 -1.89 -12.35 2.79
N VAL A 149 -2.09 -12.35 4.11
CA VAL A 149 -1.54 -13.38 5.01
C VAL A 149 -2.73 -14.13 5.59
N PRO A 150 -2.73 -15.48 5.59
CA PRO A 150 -3.85 -16.29 6.06
C PRO A 150 -3.95 -16.30 7.60
N LEU A 151 -4.15 -15.14 8.22
CA LEU A 151 -4.22 -14.98 9.68
C LEU A 151 -5.29 -15.87 10.33
N LYS A 152 -6.37 -16.16 9.61
CA LYS A 152 -7.43 -17.08 10.06
C LYS A 152 -6.93 -18.51 10.28
N ASP A 153 -5.88 -18.91 9.56
CA ASP A 153 -5.28 -20.25 9.60
C ASP A 153 -4.07 -20.31 10.54
N PHE A 154 -3.76 -19.19 11.22
CA PHE A 154 -2.68 -19.12 12.20
C PHE A 154 -3.21 -19.40 13.61
N ASP A 155 -2.44 -20.14 14.39
CA ASP A 155 -2.65 -20.23 15.84
C ASP A 155 -2.16 -18.95 16.57
N SER A 156 -2.35 -18.92 17.90
CA SER A 156 -1.96 -17.80 18.76
C SER A 156 -0.45 -17.48 18.66
N GLU A 157 0.40 -18.49 18.64
CA GLU A 157 1.87 -18.31 18.59
C GLU A 157 2.33 -17.86 17.19
N GLN A 158 1.69 -18.36 16.13
CA GLN A 158 1.94 -17.94 14.76
C GLN A 158 1.54 -16.48 14.53
N LYS A 159 0.36 -16.06 15.00
CA LYS A 159 -0.07 -14.66 14.96
C LYS A 159 0.88 -13.76 15.73
N PHE A 160 1.31 -14.20 16.91
CA PHE A 160 2.29 -13.48 17.72
C PHE A 160 3.65 -13.33 17.02
N TRP A 161 4.16 -14.41 16.43
CA TRP A 161 5.41 -14.38 15.67
C TRP A 161 5.33 -13.46 14.46
N TYR A 162 4.23 -13.52 13.69
CA TYR A 162 4.02 -12.62 12.56
C TYR A 162 3.92 -11.15 13.00
N ALA A 163 3.18 -10.86 14.08
CA ALA A 163 3.09 -9.51 14.64
C ALA A 163 4.48 -8.98 15.08
N LYS A 164 5.32 -9.84 15.66
CA LYS A 164 6.72 -9.49 15.96
C LYS A 164 7.49 -9.13 14.70
N LEU A 165 7.38 -9.91 13.63
CA LEU A 165 8.08 -9.61 12.37
C LEU A 165 7.69 -8.25 11.79
N VAL A 166 6.40 -7.92 11.77
CA VAL A 166 5.93 -6.62 11.29
C VAL A 166 6.55 -5.50 12.11
N ILE A 167 6.57 -5.63 13.44
CA ILE A 167 7.21 -4.64 14.33
C ILE A 167 8.72 -4.55 14.08
N ILE A 168 9.42 -5.68 13.95
CA ILE A 168 10.86 -5.69 13.64
C ILE A 168 11.13 -4.94 12.34
N THR A 169 10.33 -5.23 11.31
CA THR A 169 10.45 -4.66 9.96
C THR A 169 10.27 -3.15 9.99
N LEU A 170 9.20 -2.67 10.63
CA LEU A 170 8.89 -1.24 10.77
C LEU A 170 9.87 -0.49 11.70
N MET A 171 10.69 -1.20 12.48
CA MET A 171 11.72 -0.58 13.34
C MET A 171 13.13 -0.67 12.75
N LEU A 172 13.29 -1.15 11.51
CA LEU A 172 14.60 -1.40 10.92
C LEU A 172 15.42 -0.11 10.78
N ASP A 173 14.83 1.02 10.47
CA ASP A 173 15.55 2.30 10.33
C ASP A 173 15.71 3.05 11.68
N GLY A 174 15.05 2.59 12.73
CA GLY A 174 15.07 3.18 14.07
C GLY A 174 14.22 4.46 14.21
N GLN A 175 13.47 4.83 13.17
CA GLN A 175 12.46 5.88 13.22
C GLN A 175 11.09 5.23 13.18
N VAL A 176 10.11 5.86 13.82
CA VAL A 176 8.72 5.37 13.81
C VAL A 176 7.83 6.58 13.67
N ASP A 177 7.20 6.70 12.51
CA ASP A 177 6.20 7.74 12.24
C ASP A 177 4.79 7.34 12.72
N GLU A 178 3.81 8.23 12.56
CA GLU A 178 2.42 7.96 12.98
C GLU A 178 1.76 6.83 12.20
N MET A 179 2.10 6.67 10.91
CA MET A 179 1.56 5.63 10.05
C MET A 179 2.14 4.27 10.44
N GLU A 180 3.45 4.19 10.63
CA GLU A 180 4.15 2.99 11.12
C GLU A 180 3.65 2.60 12.50
N LEU A 181 3.41 3.57 13.40
CA LEU A 181 2.80 3.29 14.70
C LEU A 181 1.38 2.72 14.57
N SER A 182 0.60 3.18 13.60
CA SER A 182 -0.72 2.62 13.30
C SER A 182 -0.62 1.18 12.81
N PHE A 183 0.31 0.89 11.89
CA PHE A 183 0.58 -0.47 11.42
C PHE A 183 1.07 -1.39 12.54
N MET A 184 1.93 -0.91 13.45
CA MET A 184 2.34 -1.69 14.62
C MET A 184 1.15 -2.01 15.53
N LYS A 185 0.24 -1.06 15.76
CA LYS A 185 -0.99 -1.32 16.54
C LYS A 185 -1.91 -2.34 15.86
N MET A 186 -2.04 -2.26 14.54
CA MET A 186 -2.75 -3.26 13.74
C MET A 186 -2.11 -4.65 13.91
N ALA A 187 -0.78 -4.74 13.80
CA ALA A 187 -0.06 -6.00 14.00
C ALA A 187 -0.30 -6.59 15.41
N ILE A 188 -0.28 -5.76 16.45
CA ILE A 188 -0.59 -6.17 17.83
C ILE A 188 -2.01 -6.70 17.95
N SER A 189 -2.97 -6.15 17.18
CA SER A 189 -4.37 -6.59 17.22
C SER A 189 -4.57 -8.01 16.68
N PHE A 190 -3.62 -8.56 15.91
CA PHE A 190 -3.65 -9.95 15.45
C PHE A 190 -3.49 -10.93 16.61
N CYS A 191 -2.76 -10.55 17.67
CA CYS A 191 -2.59 -11.41 18.83
C CYS A 191 -3.94 -11.53 19.55
N GLU A 192 -4.29 -12.72 20.01
CA GLU A 192 -5.53 -12.92 20.78
C GLU A 192 -5.28 -12.66 22.27
N GLU A 193 -4.11 -13.10 22.75
CA GLU A 193 -3.78 -13.11 24.17
C GLU A 193 -3.25 -11.77 24.68
N ASP A 194 -3.81 -11.29 25.79
CA ASP A 194 -3.44 -10.02 26.40
C ASP A 194 -1.96 -9.95 26.80
N HIS A 195 -1.37 -11.07 27.19
CA HIS A 195 0.02 -11.13 27.62
C HIS A 195 0.98 -10.89 26.43
N GLN A 196 0.68 -11.47 25.26
CA GLN A 196 1.38 -11.24 23.99
C GLN A 196 1.22 -9.79 23.54
N LYS A 197 -0.01 -9.24 23.57
CA LYS A 197 -0.27 -7.83 23.24
C LYS A 197 0.55 -6.88 24.11
N LYS A 198 0.57 -7.11 25.43
CA LYS A 198 1.35 -6.30 26.38
C LYS A 198 2.85 -6.37 26.09
N LYS A 199 3.37 -7.55 25.73
CA LYS A 199 4.77 -7.75 25.37
C LYS A 199 5.15 -6.96 24.11
N LEU A 200 4.35 -7.04 23.05
CA LEU A 200 4.59 -6.25 21.83
C LEU A 200 4.46 -4.75 22.06
N MET A 201 3.44 -4.34 22.82
CA MET A 201 3.24 -2.93 23.17
C MET A 201 4.41 -2.37 23.99
N ALA A 202 5.07 -3.20 24.80
CA ALA A 202 6.27 -2.80 25.52
C ALA A 202 7.45 -2.52 24.57
N PHE A 203 7.64 -3.32 23.52
CA PHE A 203 8.65 -3.04 22.48
C PHE A 203 8.39 -1.70 21.80
N VAL A 204 7.15 -1.47 21.35
CA VAL A 204 6.72 -0.22 20.70
C VAL A 204 6.93 1.00 21.60
N LYS A 205 6.47 0.95 22.86
CA LYS A 205 6.59 2.08 23.80
C LYS A 205 8.03 2.41 24.15
N ASN A 206 8.90 1.40 24.27
CA ASN A 206 10.30 1.59 24.63
C ASN A 206 11.21 1.81 23.41
N ARG A 207 10.66 1.82 22.18
CA ARG A 207 11.42 1.89 20.92
C ARG A 207 12.51 0.82 20.84
N LEU A 208 12.17 -0.39 21.28
CA LEU A 208 13.04 -1.55 21.23
C LEU A 208 12.52 -2.50 20.15
N SER A 209 13.41 -2.99 19.29
CA SER A 209 13.06 -4.02 18.32
C SER A 209 13.09 -5.40 18.96
N PRO A 210 12.06 -6.25 18.77
CA PRO A 210 12.14 -7.65 19.16
C PRO A 210 13.29 -8.38 18.46
N ASN A 211 13.77 -9.48 19.05
CA ASN A 211 14.71 -10.34 18.35
C ASN A 211 13.99 -11.12 17.25
N LEU A 212 14.70 -11.31 16.13
CA LEU A 212 14.30 -12.23 15.08
C LEU A 212 14.50 -13.66 15.57
N GLU A 213 13.47 -14.50 15.44
CA GLU A 213 13.42 -15.86 15.98
C GLU A 213 12.94 -16.83 14.90
N GLU A 214 13.28 -18.11 15.04
CA GLU A 214 12.80 -19.17 14.15
C GLU A 214 11.25 -19.26 14.18
N PRO A 215 10.60 -19.42 13.02
CA PRO A 215 9.16 -19.67 12.99
C PRO A 215 8.83 -21.05 13.57
N TYR A 216 7.73 -21.14 14.31
CA TYR A 216 7.22 -22.41 14.84
C TYR A 216 5.85 -22.73 14.23
N GLY A 217 5.64 -23.99 13.86
CA GLY A 217 4.33 -24.51 13.43
C GLY A 217 3.86 -24.10 12.03
N PHE A 218 4.61 -23.28 11.29
CA PHE A 218 4.23 -22.85 9.94
C PHE A 218 4.52 -23.91 8.88
N SER A 219 3.59 -24.06 7.93
CA SER A 219 3.89 -24.70 6.65
C SER A 219 4.79 -23.82 5.78
N ARG A 220 5.50 -24.42 4.82
CA ARG A 220 6.33 -23.68 3.85
C ARG A 220 5.52 -22.62 3.10
N SER A 221 4.30 -22.94 2.72
CA SER A 221 3.40 -22.05 1.98
C SER A 221 3.03 -20.81 2.81
N GLN A 222 2.70 -20.99 4.09
CA GLN A 222 2.41 -19.87 4.99
C GLN A 222 3.64 -18.98 5.20
N LEU A 223 4.84 -19.56 5.32
CA LEU A 223 6.08 -18.78 5.44
C LEU A 223 6.35 -17.94 4.19
N VAL A 224 6.08 -18.47 2.99
CA VAL A 224 6.22 -17.70 1.75
C VAL A 224 5.24 -16.53 1.72
N ALA A 225 3.98 -16.74 2.11
CA ALA A 225 2.99 -15.65 2.21
C ALA A 225 3.43 -14.56 3.20
N VAL A 226 3.91 -14.96 4.38
CA VAL A 226 4.46 -14.02 5.38
C VAL A 226 5.66 -13.25 4.79
N PHE A 227 6.59 -13.94 4.13
CA PHE A 227 7.78 -13.30 3.57
C PHE A 227 7.42 -12.29 2.47
N VAL A 228 6.45 -12.62 1.61
CA VAL A 228 5.92 -11.70 0.59
C VAL A 228 5.31 -10.45 1.24
N SER A 229 4.55 -10.59 2.32
CA SER A 229 4.03 -9.45 3.09
C SER A 229 5.17 -8.58 3.66
N ILE A 230 6.20 -9.19 4.25
CA ILE A 230 7.37 -8.45 4.76
C ILE A 230 8.10 -7.72 3.62
N LEU A 231 8.25 -8.34 2.44
CA LEU A 231 8.82 -7.67 1.27
C LEU A 231 8.00 -6.45 0.84
N GLN A 232 6.67 -6.53 0.88
CA GLN A 232 5.81 -5.39 0.55
C GLN A 232 6.00 -4.22 1.52
N ILE A 233 6.19 -4.51 2.82
CA ILE A 233 6.49 -3.49 3.84
C ILE A 233 7.87 -2.88 3.59
N VAL A 234 8.92 -3.71 3.47
CA VAL A 234 10.30 -3.24 3.25
C VAL A 234 10.42 -2.39 1.99
N THR A 235 9.74 -2.79 0.91
CA THR A 235 9.83 -2.08 -0.39
C THR A 235 8.82 -0.95 -0.56
N ALA A 236 8.05 -0.62 0.50
CA ALA A 236 7.02 0.41 0.43
C ALA A 236 7.58 1.78 0.05
N ASN A 237 8.79 2.12 0.52
CA ASN A 237 9.47 3.37 0.24
C ASN A 237 10.21 3.40 -1.12
N GLU A 238 10.02 2.38 -1.98
CA GLU A 238 10.64 2.27 -3.30
C GLU A 238 12.18 2.14 -3.26
N SER A 239 12.74 1.72 -2.12
CA SER A 239 14.17 1.48 -1.94
C SER A 239 14.42 0.29 -1.00
N MET A 240 15.64 -0.24 -1.01
CA MET A 240 16.04 -1.29 -0.08
C MET A 240 17.50 -1.10 0.34
N THR A 241 17.69 -0.72 1.58
CA THR A 241 19.00 -0.52 2.22
C THR A 241 19.74 -1.84 2.44
N TYR A 242 21.05 -1.76 2.68
CA TYR A 242 21.84 -2.94 3.03
C TYR A 242 21.35 -3.64 4.31
N LYS A 243 20.84 -2.87 5.27
CA LYS A 243 20.30 -3.40 6.53
C LYS A 243 19.04 -4.22 6.27
N GLU A 244 18.14 -3.74 5.43
CA GLU A 244 16.93 -4.47 5.02
C GLU A 244 17.26 -5.72 4.21
N GLN A 245 18.23 -5.65 3.29
CA GLN A 245 18.70 -6.83 2.54
C GLN A 245 19.27 -7.91 3.48
N THR A 246 20.08 -7.50 4.46
CA THR A 246 20.66 -8.41 5.46
C THR A 246 19.55 -9.04 6.32
N TYR A 247 18.57 -8.23 6.75
CA TYR A 247 17.41 -8.70 7.50
C TYR A 247 16.58 -9.72 6.72
N LEU A 248 16.24 -9.43 5.47
CA LEU A 248 15.48 -10.34 4.61
C LEU A 248 16.23 -11.65 4.36
N LYS A 249 17.56 -11.59 4.22
CA LYS A 249 18.37 -12.80 4.09
C LYS A 249 18.35 -13.65 5.36
N GLN A 250 18.50 -13.03 6.54
CA GLN A 250 18.40 -13.73 7.82
C GLN A 250 17.01 -14.36 8.02
N LEU A 251 15.94 -13.61 7.71
CA LEU A 251 14.58 -14.13 7.79
C LEU A 251 14.38 -15.32 6.82
N SER A 252 14.89 -15.21 5.60
CA SER A 252 14.84 -16.30 4.62
C SER A 252 15.56 -17.56 5.11
N ASP A 253 16.71 -17.41 5.78
CA ASP A 253 17.47 -18.53 6.33
C ASP A 253 16.71 -19.21 7.48
N LEU A 254 16.09 -18.43 8.37
CA LEU A 254 15.23 -18.94 9.46
C LEU A 254 13.96 -19.62 8.94
N CYS A 255 13.40 -19.14 7.83
CA CYS A 255 12.28 -19.78 7.15
C CYS A 255 12.69 -21.04 6.36
N GLY A 256 13.99 -21.36 6.31
CA GLY A 256 14.51 -22.53 5.60
C GLY A 256 14.35 -22.46 4.08
N PHE A 257 14.31 -21.25 3.50
CA PHE A 257 14.20 -21.10 2.06
C PHE A 257 15.52 -21.40 1.37
N ASP A 258 15.45 -22.16 0.28
CA ASP A 258 16.58 -22.33 -0.61
C ASP A 258 16.90 -21.03 -1.37
N LYS A 259 18.13 -20.96 -1.90
CA LYS A 259 18.61 -19.80 -2.64
C LYS A 259 17.74 -19.45 -3.85
N ALA A 260 17.20 -20.46 -4.56
CA ALA A 260 16.41 -20.22 -5.75
C ALA A 260 15.08 -19.54 -5.43
N LEU A 261 14.41 -19.96 -4.36
CA LEU A 261 13.19 -19.32 -3.86
C LEU A 261 13.48 -17.90 -3.36
N PHE A 262 14.54 -17.70 -2.57
CA PHE A 262 14.94 -16.37 -2.11
C PHE A 262 15.23 -15.41 -3.28
N ASP A 263 16.04 -15.84 -4.25
CA ASP A 263 16.39 -15.03 -5.43
C ASP A 263 15.13 -14.66 -6.24
N ARG A 264 14.16 -15.58 -6.37
CA ARG A 264 12.87 -15.30 -7.02
C ARG A 264 12.06 -14.23 -6.27
N LEU A 265 11.93 -14.36 -4.95
CA LEU A 265 11.17 -13.43 -4.12
C LEU A 265 11.78 -12.02 -4.15
N ILE A 266 13.11 -11.94 -4.05
CA ILE A 266 13.85 -10.68 -4.13
C ILE A 266 13.72 -10.06 -5.52
N ASN A 267 13.86 -10.85 -6.60
CA ASN A 267 13.70 -10.34 -7.96
C ASN A 267 12.31 -9.74 -8.21
N TRP A 268 11.24 -10.40 -7.73
CA TRP A 268 9.89 -9.84 -7.80
C TRP A 268 9.76 -8.51 -7.04
N ALA A 269 10.33 -8.43 -5.83
CA ALA A 269 10.31 -7.21 -5.04
C ALA A 269 11.09 -6.08 -5.73
N THR A 270 12.26 -6.38 -6.32
CA THR A 270 13.06 -5.43 -7.10
C THR A 270 12.34 -4.94 -8.35
N GLN A 271 11.64 -5.81 -9.08
CA GLN A 271 10.80 -5.40 -10.21
C GLN A 271 9.72 -4.41 -9.76
N GLY A 272 9.05 -4.69 -8.64
CA GLY A 272 8.05 -3.79 -8.05
C GLY A 272 8.62 -2.43 -7.66
N MET A 273 9.79 -2.39 -7.02
CA MET A 273 10.49 -1.13 -6.70
C MET A 273 10.83 -0.33 -7.95
N ASN A 274 11.43 -0.97 -8.96
CA ASN A 274 11.81 -0.32 -10.21
C ASN A 274 10.59 0.23 -10.94
N TRP A 275 9.52 -0.55 -11.05
CA TRP A 275 8.26 -0.12 -11.63
C TRP A 275 7.68 1.10 -10.89
N LYS A 276 7.58 1.05 -9.55
CA LYS A 276 7.09 2.19 -8.76
C LYS A 276 7.98 3.43 -8.94
N ALA A 277 9.29 3.26 -9.01
CA ALA A 277 10.24 4.37 -9.19
C ALA A 277 10.16 5.00 -10.60
N ASN A 278 9.87 4.21 -11.64
CA ASN A 278 9.80 4.68 -13.03
C ASN A 278 8.71 5.75 -13.25
N LYS A 279 7.65 5.76 -12.43
CA LYS A 279 6.61 6.81 -12.48
C LYS A 279 7.18 8.21 -12.30
N ASN A 280 8.29 8.36 -11.56
CA ASN A 280 8.92 9.67 -11.33
C ASN A 280 9.38 10.29 -12.66
N GLY A 281 9.90 9.48 -13.58
CA GLY A 281 10.27 9.94 -14.93
C GLY A 281 9.06 10.39 -15.76
N LEU A 282 7.91 9.74 -15.58
CA LEU A 282 6.65 10.14 -16.22
C LEU A 282 6.13 11.46 -15.64
N ILE A 283 6.07 11.57 -14.31
CA ILE A 283 5.63 12.78 -13.59
C ILE A 283 6.41 14.02 -14.05
N GLN A 284 7.74 13.90 -14.20
CA GLN A 284 8.58 15.01 -14.66
C GLN A 284 8.32 15.44 -16.12
N ARG A 285 7.74 14.56 -16.94
CA ARG A 285 7.45 14.79 -18.36
C ARG A 285 5.98 15.09 -18.62
N VAL A 286 5.19 15.39 -17.57
CA VAL A 286 3.78 15.73 -17.69
C VAL A 286 3.56 16.80 -18.76
N ARG A 287 2.51 16.59 -19.57
CA ARG A 287 2.06 17.55 -20.58
C ARG A 287 0.55 17.69 -20.49
N ARG A 288 0.10 18.94 -20.40
CA ARG A 288 -1.32 19.29 -20.33
C ARG A 288 -1.77 20.03 -21.58
N LYS A 289 -3.06 19.91 -21.89
CA LYS A 289 -3.74 20.67 -22.93
C LYS A 289 -3.72 22.14 -22.50
N THR A 290 -3.30 23.02 -23.41
CA THR A 290 -3.32 24.49 -23.25
C THR A 290 -4.72 25.03 -23.47
#